data_AF-A0A1N6IEK1-F1
#
_entry.id   AF-A0A1N6IEK1-F1
#
_cell.length_a   1.000
_cell.length_b   1.000
_cell.length_c   1.000
_cell.angle_alpha   90.00
_cell.angle_beta   90.00
_cell.angle_gamma   90.00
#
_symmetry.space_group_name_H-M   'P 1'
#
loop_
_entity.id
_entity.type
_entity.pdbx_description
1 polymer ?
#
loop_
_entity_poly.entity_id
_entity_poly.type
_entity_poly.pdbx_seq_one_letter_code
_entity_poly.pdbx_strand_id
1 'polypeptide(L)'
;MTKDEFLKLLRKSSKSSYDFAKIYVTNKLPTGFKYSADLNISFDDPTLTEFDIYPEDNGKMINLIDENEVVELLCRKGKVPVWIDISVESVYKNKTIFRLDCAGRYSDEEKEFYYNKQGTGPFGIKSPLLPSIDFNGEKFKLKNNYRKSLFTILKEWFT
;
A
#
# COMPACT_ATOMS: atom_id res chain seq x y z
N MET A 1 -17.13 -4.31 -7.54
CA MET A 1 -16.54 -5.22 -6.52
C MET A 1 -17.13 -4.89 -5.15
N THR A 2 -17.56 -5.89 -4.38
CA THR A 2 -18.06 -5.70 -3.01
C THR A 2 -16.91 -5.49 -2.01
N LYS A 3 -17.22 -4.90 -0.84
CA LYS A 3 -16.25 -4.74 0.26
C LYS A 3 -15.65 -6.07 0.72
N ASP A 4 -16.45 -7.13 0.76
CA ASP A 4 -15.99 -8.47 1.15
C ASP A 4 -15.03 -9.09 0.14
N GLU A 5 -15.31 -8.91 -1.16
CA GLU A 5 -14.41 -9.35 -2.23
C GLU A 5 -13.08 -8.57 -2.19
N PHE A 6 -13.17 -7.25 -2.00
CA PHE A 6 -11.99 -6.41 -1.85
C PHE A 6 -11.15 -6.83 -0.64
N LEU A 7 -11.77 -7.07 0.52
CA LEU A 7 -11.08 -7.53 1.73
C LEU A 7 -10.39 -8.89 1.52
N LYS A 8 -11.04 -9.83 0.82
CA LYS A 8 -10.43 -11.12 0.46
C LYS A 8 -9.19 -10.91 -0.41
N LEU A 9 -9.27 -10.03 -1.41
CA LEU A 9 -8.13 -9.70 -2.27
C LEU A 9 -7.02 -8.97 -1.51
N LEU A 10 -7.35 -8.01 -0.64
CA LEU A 10 -6.40 -7.32 0.21
C LEU A 10 -5.62 -8.31 1.07
N ARG A 11 -6.30 -9.23 1.76
CA ARG A 11 -5.68 -10.26 2.59
C ARG A 11 -4.79 -11.21 1.78
N LYS A 12 -5.27 -11.68 0.62
CA LYS A 12 -4.51 -12.54 -0.30
C LYS A 12 -3.24 -11.84 -0.77
N SER A 13 -3.36 -10.61 -1.25
CA SER A 13 -2.24 -9.81 -1.76
C SER A 13 -1.26 -9.42 -0.66
N SER A 14 -1.75 -9.14 0.55
CA SER A 14 -0.90 -8.90 1.74
C SER A 14 -0.07 -10.13 2.07
N LYS A 15 -0.67 -11.33 2.05
CA LYS A 15 0.04 -12.58 2.29
C LYS A 15 1.11 -12.85 1.22
N SER A 16 0.77 -12.64 -0.05
CA SER A 16 1.72 -12.80 -1.15
C SER A 16 2.88 -11.80 -1.07
N SER A 17 2.59 -10.53 -0.79
CA SER A 17 3.62 -9.49 -0.59
C SER A 17 4.50 -9.79 0.61
N TYR A 18 3.93 -10.27 1.72
CA TYR A 18 4.67 -10.73 2.90
C TYR A 18 5.60 -11.90 2.58
N ASP A 19 5.12 -12.90 1.83
CA ASP A 19 5.93 -14.05 1.45
C ASP A 19 7.07 -13.66 0.52
N PHE A 20 6.79 -12.79 -0.45
CA PHE A 20 7.78 -12.25 -1.37
C PHE A 20 8.85 -11.44 -0.64
N ALA A 21 8.46 -10.56 0.29
CA ALA A 21 9.38 -9.73 1.05
C ALA A 21 10.41 -10.54 1.85
N LYS A 22 10.04 -11.70 2.42
CA LYS A 22 10.97 -12.57 3.18
C LYS A 22 12.19 -13.02 2.37
N ILE A 23 12.10 -13.00 1.04
CA ILE A 23 13.20 -13.34 0.14
C ILE A 23 14.24 -12.21 0.12
N TYR A 24 13.83 -10.96 0.30
CA TYR A 24 14.67 -9.77 0.17
C TYR A 24 15.09 -9.13 1.48
N VAL A 25 14.42 -9.44 2.61
CA VAL A 25 14.66 -8.73 3.86
C VAL A 25 15.30 -9.61 4.93
N THR A 26 16.16 -8.99 5.75
CA THR A 26 16.73 -9.59 6.97
C THR A 26 15.83 -9.40 8.19
N ASN A 27 14.85 -8.50 8.13
CA ASN A 27 13.90 -8.27 9.21
C ASN A 27 13.09 -9.54 9.50
N LYS A 28 12.91 -9.86 10.79
CA LYS A 28 11.83 -10.76 11.21
C LYS A 28 10.51 -10.04 11.01
N LEU A 29 9.71 -10.48 10.03
CA LEU A 29 8.40 -9.92 9.74
C LEU A 29 7.33 -10.54 10.68
N PRO A 30 6.62 -9.74 11.48
CA PRO A 30 5.50 -10.24 12.28
C PRO A 30 4.25 -10.48 11.41
N THR A 31 3.38 -11.42 11.80
CA THR A 31 2.11 -11.71 11.09
C THR A 31 0.98 -10.75 11.42
N GLY A 32 1.17 -9.82 12.37
CA GLY A 32 0.22 -8.73 12.58
C GLY A 32 0.41 -7.66 11.52
N PHE A 33 -0.64 -7.36 10.76
CA PHE A 33 -0.58 -6.46 9.62
C PHE A 33 -1.23 -5.11 9.89
N LYS A 34 -0.64 -4.06 9.32
CA LYS A 34 -1.15 -2.69 9.26
C LYS A 34 -0.80 -2.12 7.90
N TYR A 35 -1.49 -1.06 7.51
CA TYR A 35 -1.40 -0.49 6.17
C TYR A 35 -1.17 1.01 6.25
N SER A 36 -0.46 1.52 5.25
CA SER A 36 -0.31 2.93 4.98
C SER A 36 -0.66 3.16 3.52
N ALA A 37 -1.67 3.97 3.27
CA ALA A 37 -2.24 4.20 1.96
C ALA A 37 -1.86 5.60 1.46
N ASP A 38 -1.17 5.63 0.32
CA ASP A 38 -0.93 6.83 -0.46
C ASP A 38 -2.00 6.93 -1.54
N LEU A 39 -2.84 7.95 -1.42
CA LEU A 39 -3.99 8.13 -2.28
C LEU A 39 -3.64 9.00 -3.49
N ASN A 40 -4.26 8.66 -4.62
CA ASN A 40 -4.13 9.39 -5.88
C ASN A 40 -2.67 9.68 -6.26
N ILE A 41 -1.85 8.63 -6.32
CA ILE A 41 -0.45 8.75 -6.75
C ILE A 41 -0.27 8.56 -8.27
N SER A 42 -1.37 8.30 -8.99
CA SER A 42 -1.35 8.19 -10.45
C SER A 42 -1.17 9.56 -11.11
N PHE A 43 -0.47 9.56 -12.24
CA PHE A 43 -0.54 10.65 -13.20
C PHE A 43 -1.53 10.24 -14.29
N ASP A 44 -2.81 10.60 -14.08
CA ASP A 44 -3.89 10.18 -14.97
C ASP A 44 -4.07 11.13 -16.15
N ASP A 45 -4.47 10.57 -17.29
CA ASP A 45 -4.89 11.35 -18.46
C ASP A 45 -6.20 12.08 -18.13
N PRO A 46 -6.24 13.42 -18.17
CA PRO A 46 -7.44 14.19 -17.84
C PRO A 46 -8.60 13.97 -18.83
N THR A 47 -8.38 13.31 -19.96
CA THR A 47 -9.41 13.01 -20.96
C THR A 47 -10.24 11.76 -20.62
N LEU A 48 -9.79 10.94 -19.67
CA LEU A 48 -10.53 9.76 -19.21
C LEU A 48 -11.63 10.17 -18.22
N THR A 49 -12.87 10.27 -18.72
CA THR A 49 -14.04 10.75 -17.97
C THR A 49 -14.94 9.64 -17.46
N GLU A 50 -14.64 8.39 -17.81
CA GLU A 50 -15.40 7.20 -17.41
C GLU A 50 -15.16 6.77 -15.95
N PHE A 51 -14.12 7.29 -15.32
CA PHE A 51 -13.72 6.94 -13.95
C PHE A 51 -14.26 7.93 -12.92
N ASP A 52 -14.60 7.40 -11.74
CA ASP A 52 -14.76 8.26 -10.57
C ASP A 52 -13.37 8.71 -10.11
N ILE A 53 -13.21 10.01 -9.88
CA ILE A 53 -11.99 10.62 -9.35
C ILE A 53 -12.30 11.38 -8.07
N TYR A 54 -11.28 11.51 -7.22
CA TYR A 54 -11.38 12.16 -5.91
C TYR A 54 -10.22 13.14 -5.71
N PRO A 55 -10.26 14.33 -6.34
CA PRO A 55 -9.18 15.32 -6.26
C PRO A 55 -8.84 15.75 -4.83
N GLU A 56 -9.79 15.65 -3.91
CA GLU A 56 -9.55 15.90 -2.49
C GLU A 56 -8.48 14.99 -1.89
N ASP A 57 -8.16 13.85 -2.52
CA ASP A 57 -7.16 12.91 -2.03
C ASP A 57 -5.73 13.19 -2.50
N ASN A 58 -5.53 14.22 -3.31
CA ASN A 58 -4.21 14.63 -3.79
C ASN A 58 -3.22 14.85 -2.63
N GLY A 59 -2.13 14.10 -2.63
CA GLY A 59 -1.07 14.19 -1.62
C GLY A 59 -1.47 13.67 -0.23
N LYS A 60 -2.62 12.99 -0.10
CA LYS A 60 -3.03 12.40 1.17
C LYS A 60 -2.37 11.05 1.39
N MET A 61 -1.81 10.90 2.58
CA MET A 61 -1.29 9.63 3.11
C MET A 61 -1.99 9.31 4.43
N ILE A 62 -2.58 8.13 4.53
CA ILE A 62 -3.20 7.62 5.76
C ILE A 62 -2.33 6.48 6.30
N ASN A 63 -1.88 6.59 7.54
CA ASN A 63 -0.87 5.69 8.10
C ASN A 63 -1.41 4.77 9.20
N LEU A 64 -0.86 3.55 9.29
CA LEU A 64 -1.07 2.60 10.40
C LEU A 64 -2.53 2.16 10.63
N ILE A 65 -3.31 2.10 9.56
CA ILE A 65 -4.71 1.64 9.57
C ILE A 65 -4.80 0.11 9.45
N ASP A 66 -5.88 -0.48 9.96
CA ASP A 66 -6.19 -1.90 9.77
C ASP A 66 -6.90 -2.18 8.44
N GLU A 67 -7.13 -3.46 8.16
CA GLU A 67 -7.73 -3.92 6.90
C GLU A 67 -9.18 -3.42 6.69
N ASN A 68 -9.96 -3.25 7.76
CA ASN A 68 -11.33 -2.74 7.65
C ASN A 68 -11.31 -1.24 7.36
N GLU A 69 -10.41 -0.50 8.02
CA GLU A 69 -10.17 0.91 7.72
C GLU A 69 -9.70 1.10 6.27
N VAL A 70 -8.87 0.20 5.71
CA VAL A 70 -8.51 0.22 4.27
C VAL A 70 -9.72 0.00 3.38
N VAL A 71 -10.58 -0.97 3.71
CA VAL A 71 -11.81 -1.24 2.95
C VAL A 71 -12.73 -0.02 2.95
N GLU A 72 -12.95 0.61 4.10
CA GLU A 72 -13.77 1.82 4.20
C GLU A 72 -13.17 3.01 3.45
N LEU A 73 -11.84 3.13 3.45
CA LEU A 73 -11.13 4.19 2.74
C LEU A 73 -11.21 4.05 1.22
N LEU A 74 -11.02 2.83 0.70
CA LEU A 74 -10.82 2.58 -0.74
C LEU A 74 -12.07 2.05 -1.46
N CYS A 75 -13.05 1.46 -0.77
CA CYS A 75 -14.30 1.03 -1.41
C CYS A 75 -15.32 2.15 -1.35
N ARG A 76 -15.36 3.00 -2.38
CA ARG A 76 -16.21 4.19 -2.44
C ARG A 76 -17.28 4.04 -3.50
N LYS A 77 -18.55 4.22 -3.13
CA LYS A 77 -19.70 4.12 -4.04
C LYS A 77 -19.75 2.81 -4.87
N GLY A 78 -19.28 1.69 -4.31
CA GLY A 78 -19.22 0.39 -4.99
C GLY A 78 -18.02 0.21 -5.95
N LYS A 79 -17.16 1.22 -6.08
CA LYS A 79 -15.96 1.24 -6.90
C LYS A 79 -14.69 1.18 -6.04
N VAL A 80 -13.59 0.77 -6.65
CA VAL A 80 -12.26 0.67 -6.04
C VAL A 80 -11.20 1.26 -6.97
N PRO A 81 -9.99 1.62 -6.49
CA PRO A 81 -8.92 2.07 -7.37
C PRO A 81 -8.62 1.05 -8.47
N VAL A 82 -8.41 1.52 -9.70
CA VAL A 82 -8.12 0.64 -10.86
C VAL A 82 -6.79 -0.10 -10.73
N TRP A 83 -5.89 0.39 -9.86
CA TRP A 83 -4.71 -0.33 -9.40
C TRP A 83 -4.31 0.12 -8.00
N ILE A 84 -3.72 -0.80 -7.25
CA ILE A 84 -3.16 -0.65 -5.91
C ILE A 84 -1.87 -1.45 -5.86
N ASP A 85 -0.74 -0.77 -5.80
CA ASP A 85 0.55 -1.41 -5.60
C ASP A 85 0.76 -1.69 -4.11
N ILE A 86 1.00 -2.95 -3.76
CA ILE A 86 1.21 -3.39 -2.38
C ILE A 86 2.63 -3.93 -2.17
N SER A 87 3.34 -3.33 -1.22
CA SER A 87 4.68 -3.74 -0.81
C SER A 87 4.81 -3.77 0.71
N VAL A 88 5.69 -4.63 1.23
CA VAL A 88 6.12 -4.52 2.64
C VAL A 88 7.01 -3.29 2.76
N GLU A 89 6.59 -2.34 3.59
CA GLU A 89 7.30 -1.08 3.78
C GLU A 89 8.28 -1.18 4.95
N SER A 90 7.78 -1.60 6.12
CA SER A 90 8.55 -1.54 7.36
C SER A 90 8.04 -2.50 8.43
N VAL A 91 8.77 -2.61 9.54
CA VAL A 91 8.31 -3.27 10.77
C VAL A 91 8.23 -2.24 11.88
N TYR A 92 7.05 -2.08 12.48
CA TYR A 92 6.79 -1.12 13.55
C TYR A 92 5.93 -1.74 14.64
N LYS A 93 6.29 -1.53 15.91
CA LYS A 93 5.56 -2.05 17.10
C LYS A 93 5.12 -3.52 16.97
N ASN A 94 6.02 -4.40 16.52
CA ASN A 94 5.75 -5.82 16.29
C ASN A 94 4.62 -6.09 15.27
N LYS A 95 4.48 -5.22 14.26
CA LYS A 95 3.60 -5.37 13.11
C LYS A 95 4.39 -5.21 11.82
N THR A 96 3.99 -5.91 10.77
CA THR A 96 4.44 -5.65 9.40
C THR A 96 3.54 -4.57 8.81
N ILE A 97 4.15 -3.50 8.30
CA ILE A 97 3.44 -2.39 7.67
C ILE A 97 3.54 -2.57 6.16
N PHE A 98 2.39 -2.56 5.49
CA PHE A 98 2.30 -2.52 4.03
C PHE A 98 2.09 -1.09 3.56
N ARG A 99 2.74 -0.72 2.47
CA ARG A 99 2.41 0.47 1.70
C ARG A 99 1.42 0.09 0.61
N LEU A 100 0.37 0.90 0.46
CA LEU A 100 -0.64 0.81 -0.58
C LEU A 100 -0.57 2.08 -1.42
N ASP A 101 0.07 1.96 -2.56
CA ASP A 101 0.22 3.02 -3.56
C ASP A 101 -1.01 2.94 -4.49
N CYS A 102 -1.94 3.89 -4.38
CA CYS A 102 -3.29 3.79 -4.97
C CYS A 102 -3.51 4.73 -6.15
N ALA A 103 -4.14 4.21 -7.21
CA ALA A 103 -4.66 5.03 -8.30
C ALA A 103 -5.71 6.06 -7.81
N GLY A 104 -5.80 7.19 -8.50
CA GLY A 104 -6.86 8.19 -8.34
C GLY A 104 -8.16 7.85 -9.07
N ARG A 105 -8.09 6.95 -10.06
CA ARG A 105 -9.24 6.47 -10.84
C ARG A 105 -9.89 5.27 -10.18
N TYR A 106 -11.21 5.32 -10.06
CA TYR A 106 -12.01 4.29 -9.43
C TYR A 106 -13.00 3.67 -10.42
N SER A 107 -13.14 2.35 -10.35
CA SER A 107 -14.04 1.57 -11.19
C SER A 107 -14.65 0.39 -10.44
N ASP A 108 -15.81 -0.06 -10.90
CA ASP A 108 -16.46 -1.31 -10.56
C ASP A 108 -16.34 -2.38 -11.66
N GLU A 109 -15.76 -2.04 -12.80
CA GLU A 109 -15.56 -2.90 -13.97
C GLU A 109 -14.23 -3.66 -13.89
N GLU A 110 -14.28 -4.99 -13.69
CA GLU A 110 -13.07 -5.79 -13.49
C GLU A 110 -12.07 -5.74 -14.66
N LYS A 111 -12.55 -5.52 -15.88
CA LYS A 111 -11.71 -5.38 -17.08
C LYS A 111 -10.78 -4.16 -17.01
N GLU A 112 -11.10 -3.18 -16.18
CA GLU A 112 -10.33 -1.94 -16.00
C GLU A 112 -9.25 -2.08 -14.91
N PHE A 113 -9.30 -3.16 -14.11
CA PHE A 113 -8.28 -3.41 -13.10
C PHE A 113 -6.98 -3.91 -13.73
N TYR A 114 -5.87 -3.22 -13.44
CA TYR A 114 -4.59 -3.47 -14.12
C TYR A 114 -4.06 -4.88 -13.89
N TYR A 115 -4.36 -5.45 -12.73
CA TYR A 115 -3.84 -6.75 -12.31
C TYR A 115 -4.88 -7.88 -12.39
N ASN A 116 -6.02 -7.64 -13.07
CA ASN A 116 -7.10 -8.63 -13.16
C ASN A 116 -6.61 -9.94 -13.79
N LYS A 117 -5.80 -9.85 -14.85
CA LYS A 117 -5.22 -11.02 -15.54
C LYS A 117 -4.31 -11.87 -14.64
N GLN A 118 -3.76 -11.33 -13.55
CA GLN A 118 -2.97 -12.11 -12.59
C GLN A 118 -3.80 -12.66 -11.41
N GLY A 119 -5.13 -12.46 -11.40
CA GLY A 119 -6.02 -13.00 -10.38
C GLY A 119 -5.90 -12.32 -9.01
N THR A 120 -5.41 -11.08 -9.00
CA THR A 120 -5.28 -10.21 -7.81
C THR A 120 -6.16 -8.96 -7.91
N GLY A 121 -7.01 -8.86 -8.93
CA GLY A 121 -7.93 -7.74 -9.13
C GLY A 121 -7.17 -6.41 -9.28
N PRO A 122 -7.39 -5.41 -8.42
CA PRO A 122 -6.64 -4.16 -8.49
C PRO A 122 -5.26 -4.25 -7.84
N PHE A 123 -4.86 -5.37 -7.20
CA PHE A 123 -3.62 -5.41 -6.42
C PHE A 123 -2.39 -5.88 -7.22
N GLY A 124 -1.36 -5.06 -7.26
CA GLY A 124 -0.04 -5.37 -7.82
C GLY A 124 0.96 -5.67 -6.72
N ILE A 125 1.43 -6.92 -6.63
CA ILE A 125 2.43 -7.29 -5.61
C ILE A 125 3.80 -6.75 -6.04
N LYS A 126 4.36 -5.84 -5.25
CA LYS A 126 5.68 -5.24 -5.49
C LYS A 126 6.70 -5.72 -4.46
N SER A 127 7.98 -5.59 -4.81
CA SER A 127 9.07 -5.79 -3.86
C SER A 127 8.99 -4.73 -2.75
N PRO A 128 9.59 -4.99 -1.57
CA PRO A 128 9.91 -3.91 -0.65
C PRO A 128 10.76 -2.84 -1.34
N LEU A 129 10.76 -1.62 -0.80
CA LEU A 129 11.58 -0.54 -1.33
C LEU A 129 13.06 -0.95 -1.29
N LEU A 130 13.65 -1.14 -2.46
CA LEU A 130 15.05 -1.55 -2.60
C LEU A 130 15.97 -0.44 -2.10
N PRO A 131 17.13 -0.79 -1.51
CA PRO A 131 18.03 0.19 -0.91
C PRO A 131 18.71 1.11 -1.96
N SER A 132 18.87 0.62 -3.19
CA SER A 132 19.49 1.34 -4.30
C SER A 132 19.04 0.75 -5.65
N ILE A 133 19.31 1.47 -6.75
CA ILE A 133 18.96 1.04 -8.12
C ILE A 133 19.85 -0.09 -8.64
N ASP A 134 21.08 -0.18 -8.15
CA ASP A 134 22.11 -1.18 -8.47
C ASP A 134 22.05 -2.40 -7.55
N PHE A 135 20.92 -2.60 -6.87
CA PHE A 135 20.74 -3.67 -5.89
C PHE A 135 20.99 -5.05 -6.50
N ASN A 136 21.95 -5.77 -5.93
CA ASN A 136 22.48 -7.04 -6.44
C ASN A 136 21.69 -8.29 -6.00
N GLY A 137 20.60 -8.12 -5.24
CA GLY A 137 19.79 -9.23 -4.73
C GLY A 137 20.11 -9.67 -3.29
N GLU A 138 21.12 -9.09 -2.63
CA GLU A 138 21.44 -9.42 -1.23
C GLU A 138 20.35 -8.99 -0.26
N LYS A 139 20.06 -9.78 0.77
CA LYS A 139 19.03 -9.39 1.72
C LYS A 139 19.38 -8.08 2.44
N PHE A 140 18.42 -7.18 2.56
CA PHE A 140 18.61 -5.88 3.20
C PHE A 140 17.70 -5.67 4.41
N LYS A 141 17.98 -4.63 5.20
CA LYS A 141 17.15 -4.26 6.36
C LYS A 141 16.18 -3.15 5.97
N LEU A 142 14.89 -3.36 6.24
CA LEU A 142 13.85 -2.34 6.09
C LEU A 142 14.11 -1.17 7.04
N LYS A 143 13.99 0.05 6.52
CA LYS A 143 13.99 1.28 7.31
C LYS A 143 12.68 1.38 8.09
N ASN A 144 12.72 1.99 9.27
CA ASN A 144 11.52 2.27 10.05
C ASN A 144 11.18 3.74 9.93
N ASN A 145 10.15 4.06 9.14
CA ASN A 145 9.73 5.42 8.84
C ASN A 145 8.91 6.06 9.99
N TYR A 146 8.50 5.28 10.99
CA TYR A 146 7.64 5.70 12.11
C TYR A 146 8.40 6.00 13.40
N ARG A 147 9.71 5.72 13.45
CA ARG A 147 10.54 6.09 14.59
C ARG A 147 11.02 7.53 14.40
N LYS A 148 10.53 8.46 15.22
CA LYS A 148 11.16 9.78 15.36
C LYS A 148 12.61 9.59 15.81
N SER A 149 13.52 10.40 15.25
CA SER A 149 14.90 10.40 15.73
C SER A 149 14.94 10.93 17.17
N LEU A 150 15.90 10.46 17.97
CA LEU A 150 16.10 10.96 19.35
C LEU A 150 16.31 12.48 19.35
N PHE A 151 17.01 12.99 18.33
CA PHE A 151 17.26 14.42 18.13
C PHE A 151 15.96 15.21 17.90
N THR A 152 15.02 14.65 17.14
CA THR A 152 13.70 15.25 16.91
C THR A 152 12.89 15.31 18.19
N ILE A 153 12.90 14.23 18.98
CA ILE A 153 12.19 14.17 20.27
C ILE A 153 12.78 15.17 21.26
N LEU A 154 14.11 15.22 21.39
CA LEU A 154 14.78 16.15 22.28
C LEU A 154 14.53 17.61 21.87
N LYS A 155 14.55 17.92 20.57
CA LYS A 155 14.25 19.27 20.09
C LYS A 155 12.83 19.71 20.45
N GLU A 156 11.82 18.85 20.32
CA GLU A 156 10.45 19.13 20.75
C GLU A 156 10.30 19.33 22.27
N TRP A 157 11.22 18.80 23.09
CA TRP A 157 11.22 18.99 24.55
C TRP A 157 11.89 20.29 25.01
N PHE A 158 12.76 20.86 24.17
CA PHE A 158 13.49 22.10 24.45
C PHE A 158 12.92 23.33 23.69
N THR A 159 11.73 23.20 23.09
CA THR A 159 10.98 24.30 22.45
C THR A 159 9.62 24.43 23.11
#